data_AF-A0A8S8XIV6-F1
#
_entry.id   AF-A0A8S8XIV6-F1
#
_cell.length_a   1.000
_cell.length_b   1.000
_cell.length_c   1.000
_cell.angle_alpha   90.00
_cell.angle_beta   90.00
_cell.angle_gamma   90.00
#
_symmetry.space_group_name_H-M   'P 1'
#
loop_
_entity.id
_entity.type
_entity.pdbx_description
1 polymer ?
#
loop_
_entity_poly.entity_id
_entity_poly.type
_entity_poly.pdbx_seq_one_letter_code
_entity_poly.pdbx_strand_id
1 'polypeptide(L)'
;MVGVATLPPELKPAMTDEVAETIGERVAAMVPDGACIQTGIGAIPQAILGALADHNDLGMHGGLIDDAGLRSFSGGITGSKKSIDRGFHHWNRNGHAWFMKPRG
;
A
#
# COMPACT_ATOMS: atom_id res chain seq x y z
N MET A 1 -26.45 -26.17 -10.85
CA MET A 1 -25.29 -25.43 -10.30
C MET A 1 -24.07 -25.84 -11.08
N VAL A 2 -23.39 -24.89 -11.74
CA VAL A 2 -22.08 -25.17 -12.35
C VAL A 2 -21.04 -24.87 -11.28
N GLY A 3 -20.36 -25.91 -10.79
CA GLY A 3 -19.23 -25.75 -9.89
C GLY A 3 -17.99 -25.38 -10.71
N VAL A 4 -17.46 -24.17 -10.50
CA VAL A 4 -16.13 -23.79 -10.96
C VAL A 4 -15.23 -23.78 -9.72
N ALA A 5 -14.24 -24.67 -9.71
CA ALA A 5 -13.19 -24.71 -8.71
C ALA A 5 -11.87 -24.41 -9.42
N THR A 6 -11.67 -23.14 -9.77
CA THR A 6 -10.40 -22.64 -10.28
C THR A 6 -9.83 -21.66 -9.26
N LEU A 7 -8.51 -21.72 -9.04
CA LEU A 7 -7.84 -20.73 -8.21
C LEU A 7 -8.06 -19.33 -8.83
N PRO A 8 -8.26 -18.29 -8.00
CA PRO A 8 -8.29 -16.93 -8.50
C PRO A 8 -6.95 -16.59 -9.18
N PRO A 9 -6.96 -15.76 -10.23
CA PRO A 9 -5.73 -15.37 -10.91
C PRO A 9 -4.82 -14.60 -9.96
N GLU A 10 -3.55 -15.00 -9.89
CA GLU A 10 -2.53 -14.28 -9.13
C GLU A 10 -1.97 -13.11 -9.93
N LEU A 11 -1.77 -11.97 -9.25
CA LEU A 11 -1.04 -10.84 -9.81
C LEU A 11 0.46 -11.13 -9.74
N LYS A 12 1.14 -10.99 -10.88
CA LYS A 12 2.61 -11.03 -10.91
C LYS A 12 3.15 -9.78 -10.20
N PRO A 13 4.21 -9.89 -9.38
CA PRO A 13 4.89 -8.74 -8.82
C PRO A 13 5.33 -7.78 -9.93
N ALA A 14 5.14 -6.48 -9.72
CA ALA A 14 5.65 -5.51 -10.67
C ALA A 14 7.16 -5.34 -10.48
N MET A 15 7.88 -5.16 -11.58
CA MET A 15 9.26 -4.70 -11.56
C MET A 15 9.27 -3.20 -11.81
N THR A 16 10.02 -2.46 -11.00
CA THR A 16 10.24 -1.03 -11.20
C THR A 16 11.31 -0.82 -12.28
N ASP A 17 11.17 0.28 -13.03
CA ASP A 17 12.21 0.80 -13.91
C ASP A 17 12.63 2.20 -13.44
N GLU A 18 13.67 2.77 -14.06
CA GLU A 18 14.22 4.08 -13.69
C GLU A 18 13.17 5.21 -13.77
N VAL A 19 12.23 5.10 -14.70
CA VAL A 19 11.13 6.06 -14.85
C VAL A 19 10.18 5.98 -13.66
N ALA A 20 9.77 4.77 -13.27
CA ALA A 20 8.92 4.55 -12.11
C ALA A 20 9.60 5.00 -10.81
N GLU A 21 10.89 4.74 -10.65
CA GLU A 21 11.69 5.17 -9.49
C GLU A 21 11.76 6.69 -9.40
N THR A 22 12.06 7.37 -10.51
CA THR A 22 12.06 8.84 -10.57
C THR A 22 10.69 9.43 -10.21
N ILE A 23 9.60 8.80 -10.66
CA ILE A 23 8.25 9.22 -10.28
C ILE A 23 8.03 9.01 -8.78
N GLY A 24 8.47 7.86 -8.25
CA GLY A 24 8.37 7.51 -6.84
C GLY A 24 9.02 8.54 -5.93
N GLU A 25 10.27 8.90 -6.20
CA GLU A 25 11.03 9.90 -5.44
C GLU A 25 10.35 11.28 -5.44
N ARG A 26 9.90 11.73 -6.61
CA ARG A 26 9.22 13.03 -6.76
C ARG A 26 7.90 13.08 -5.99
N VAL A 27 7.14 11.99 -6.03
CA VAL A 27 5.88 11.87 -5.28
C VAL A 27 6.17 11.85 -3.79
N ALA A 28 7.13 11.04 -3.34
CA ALA A 28 7.49 10.92 -1.92
C ALA A 28 7.91 12.27 -1.34
N ALA A 29 8.67 13.09 -2.07
CA ALA A 29 9.07 14.43 -1.63
C ALA A 29 7.90 15.40 -1.35
N MET A 30 6.70 15.11 -1.88
CA MET A 30 5.49 15.91 -1.65
C MET A 30 4.61 15.35 -0.53
N VAL A 31 4.89 14.14 -0.04
CA VAL A 31 4.09 13.46 0.98
C VAL A 31 4.64 13.84 2.36
N PRO A 32 3.85 14.44 3.25
CA PRO A 32 4.29 14.67 4.62
C PRO A 32 4.13 13.42 5.50
N ASP A 33 4.90 13.35 6.57
CA ASP A 33 4.64 12.41 7.67
C ASP A 33 3.21 12.56 8.20
N GLY A 34 2.57 11.43 8.50
CA GLY A 34 1.17 11.39 8.94
C GLY A 34 0.14 11.42 7.82
N ALA A 35 0.54 11.53 6.55
CA ALA A 35 -0.40 11.51 5.43
C ALA A 35 -1.16 10.18 5.34
N CYS A 36 -2.42 10.25 4.89
CA CYS A 36 -3.21 9.06 4.59
C CYS A 36 -3.12 8.76 3.10
N ILE A 37 -2.54 7.61 2.75
CA ILE A 37 -2.20 7.26 1.38
C ILE A 37 -3.26 6.32 0.78
N GLN A 38 -3.51 6.51 -0.52
CA GLN A 38 -4.20 5.57 -1.40
C GLN A 38 -3.31 5.32 -2.61
N THR A 39 -3.10 4.05 -2.97
CA THR A 39 -2.36 3.68 -4.18
C THR A 39 -3.13 2.63 -4.99
N GLY A 40 -2.65 2.37 -6.20
CA GLY A 40 -3.02 1.19 -6.99
C GLY A 40 -1.96 0.08 -6.88
N ILE A 41 -2.00 -0.84 -7.83
CA ILE A 41 -1.00 -1.90 -8.05
C ILE A 41 -0.19 -1.62 -9.32
N GLY A 42 1.06 -2.08 -9.36
CA GLY A 42 1.95 -1.93 -10.52
C GLY A 42 3.25 -1.20 -10.20
N ALA A 43 4.08 -1.00 -11.24
CA ALA A 43 5.45 -0.49 -11.09
C ALA A 43 5.51 0.89 -10.42
N ILE A 44 4.70 1.86 -10.86
CA ILE A 44 4.71 3.21 -10.28
C ILE A 44 4.22 3.21 -8.83
N PRO A 45 3.05 2.62 -8.47
CA PRO A 45 2.66 2.49 -7.07
C PRO A 45 3.72 1.82 -6.20
N GLN A 46 4.37 0.77 -6.71
CA GLN A 46 5.42 0.07 -5.97
C GLN A 46 6.66 0.94 -5.74
N ALA A 47 7.08 1.71 -6.74
CA ALA A 47 8.16 2.68 -6.60
C ALA A 47 7.83 3.79 -5.60
N ILE A 48 6.59 4.33 -5.64
CA ILE A 48 6.13 5.33 -4.67
C ILE A 48 6.17 4.74 -3.25
N LEU A 49 5.62 3.55 -3.04
CA LEU A 49 5.59 2.90 -1.73
C LEU A 49 7.01 2.57 -1.22
N GLY A 50 7.93 2.20 -2.11
CA GLY A 50 9.34 2.03 -1.78
C GLY A 50 10.01 3.34 -1.35
N ALA A 51 9.77 4.43 -2.08
CA ALA A 51 10.31 5.76 -1.75
C ALA A 51 9.72 6.37 -0.46
N LEU A 52 8.57 5.86 0.00
CA LEU A 52 7.95 6.26 1.27
C LEU A 52 8.47 5.47 2.49
N ALA A 53 9.45 4.58 2.33
CA ALA A 53 9.90 3.68 3.40
C ALA A 53 10.34 4.39 4.69
N ASP A 54 10.89 5.60 4.58
CA ASP A 54 11.40 6.39 5.71
C ASP A 54 10.37 7.37 6.31
N HIS A 55 9.15 7.44 5.77
CA HIS A 55 8.09 8.30 6.28
C HIS A 55 7.44 7.71 7.54
N ASN A 56 7.02 8.57 8.46
CA ASN A 56 6.47 8.20 9.75
C ASN A 56 4.97 8.49 9.87
N ASP A 57 4.29 7.71 10.70
CA ASP A 57 2.87 7.83 11.04
C ASP A 57 1.88 7.80 9.86
N LEU A 58 2.30 7.27 8.71
CA LEU A 58 1.46 7.20 7.53
C LEU A 58 0.18 6.37 7.81
N GLY A 59 -0.93 6.81 7.22
CA GLY A 59 -2.20 6.09 7.18
C GLY A 59 -2.40 5.41 5.83
N MET A 60 -3.26 4.38 5.80
CA MET A 60 -3.71 3.77 4.54
C MET A 60 -5.24 3.75 4.49
N HIS A 61 -5.77 4.24 3.38
CA HIS A 61 -7.19 4.13 3.03
C HIS A 61 -7.29 3.97 1.53
N GLY A 62 -7.56 2.76 1.05
CA GLY A 62 -7.59 2.49 -0.38
C GLY A 62 -8.39 1.27 -0.76
N GLY A 63 -8.52 1.06 -2.06
CA GLY A 63 -9.22 -0.07 -2.64
C GLY A 63 -8.39 -1.33 -2.64
N LEU A 64 -7.10 -1.28 -3.03
CA LEU A 64 -6.25 -2.46 -3.19
C LEU A 64 -4.81 -2.18 -2.74
N ILE A 65 -4.13 -3.19 -2.20
CA ILE A 65 -2.67 -3.17 -1.98
C ILE A 65 -2.10 -4.54 -2.34
N ASP A 66 -0.88 -4.55 -2.88
CA ASP A 66 -0.16 -5.81 -3.13
C ASP A 66 0.85 -6.13 -2.02
N ASP A 67 1.38 -7.35 -2.07
CA ASP A 67 2.31 -7.88 -1.08
C ASP A 67 3.64 -7.13 -1.05
N ALA A 68 4.05 -6.57 -2.20
CA ALA A 68 5.29 -5.80 -2.30
C ALA A 68 5.14 -4.45 -1.61
N GLY A 69 4.04 -3.75 -1.86
CA GLY A 69 3.64 -2.58 -1.09
C GLY A 69 3.63 -2.90 0.41
N LEU A 70 2.99 -4.02 0.80
CA LEU A 70 2.91 -4.46 2.20
C LEU A 70 4.28 -4.57 2.91
N ARG A 71 5.31 -4.99 2.18
CA ARG A 71 6.68 -5.18 2.70
C ARG A 71 7.44 -3.88 2.88
N SER A 72 7.15 -2.85 2.09
CA SER A 72 7.75 -1.52 2.25
C SER A 72 7.28 -0.80 3.54
N PHE A 73 6.36 -1.39 4.31
CA PHE A 73 5.67 -0.76 5.45
C PHE A 73 6.13 -1.16 6.85
N SER A 74 7.28 -1.81 7.03
CA SER A 74 7.62 -2.45 8.31
C SER A 74 7.93 -1.50 9.50
N GLY A 75 7.55 -0.22 9.47
CA GLY A 75 7.67 0.68 10.62
C GLY A 75 6.92 2.02 10.53
N GLY A 76 6.64 2.52 9.32
CA GLY A 76 6.12 3.88 9.12
C GLY A 76 4.59 4.04 9.07
N ILE A 77 3.84 2.97 8.80
CA ILE A 77 2.38 3.02 8.69
C ILE A 77 1.73 2.66 10.03
N THR A 78 1.30 3.68 10.77
CA THR A 78 0.62 3.53 12.05
C THR A 78 -0.86 3.93 11.97
N GLY A 79 -1.21 4.80 11.02
CA GLY A 79 -2.54 5.39 10.92
C GLY A 79 -2.93 6.23 12.13
N SER A 80 -1.96 6.58 12.99
CA SER A 80 -2.18 7.34 14.24
C SER A 80 -2.71 8.75 13.98
N LYS A 81 -2.40 9.31 12.82
CA LYS A 81 -2.80 10.66 12.39
C LYS A 81 -4.02 10.70 11.46
N LYS A 82 -4.62 9.55 11.14
CA LYS A 82 -5.85 9.53 10.33
C LYS A 82 -6.99 10.28 11.03
N SER A 83 -7.78 11.00 10.23
CA SER A 83 -8.98 11.71 10.67
C SER A 83 -10.14 10.77 10.99
N ILE A 84 -10.24 9.64 10.27
CA ILE A 84 -11.28 8.61 10.41
C ILE A 84 -10.57 7.25 10.48
N ASP A 85 -11.12 6.28 11.23
CA ASP A 85 -10.55 4.93 11.39
C ASP A 85 -9.08 4.94 11.85
N ARG A 86 -8.81 5.76 12.88
CA ARG A 86 -7.47 5.95 13.43
C ARG A 86 -6.90 4.65 13.97
N GLY A 87 -5.65 4.34 13.59
CA GLY A 87 -5.00 3.08 13.95
C GLY A 87 -5.55 1.85 13.21
N PHE A 88 -6.46 2.05 12.24
CA PHE A 88 -6.91 1.01 11.33
C PHE A 88 -6.51 1.40 9.91
N HIS A 89 -6.09 0.41 9.14
CA HIS A 89 -5.79 0.56 7.72
C HIS A 89 -6.92 -0.11 6.93
N HIS A 90 -7.46 0.59 5.93
CA HIS A 90 -8.57 0.09 5.11
C HIS A 90 -8.03 -0.22 3.72
N TRP A 91 -8.02 -1.49 3.33
CA TRP A 91 -7.69 -1.92 1.98
C TRP A 91 -8.24 -3.32 1.66
N ASN A 92 -8.28 -3.67 0.38
CA ASN A 92 -8.55 -5.03 -0.08
C ASN A 92 -7.25 -5.74 -0.50
N ARG A 93 -7.04 -6.97 -0.04
CA ARG A 93 -5.98 -7.87 -0.52
C ARG A 93 -6.65 -9.15 -1.02
N ASN A 94 -6.43 -9.47 -2.29
CA ASN A 94 -6.97 -10.67 -2.94
C ASN A 94 -8.51 -10.83 -2.86
N GLY A 95 -9.26 -9.74 -2.88
CA GLY A 95 -10.73 -9.75 -2.82
C GLY A 95 -11.33 -9.69 -1.42
N HIS A 96 -10.52 -9.69 -0.35
CA HIS A 96 -10.97 -9.57 1.03
C HIS A 96 -10.55 -8.23 1.65
N ALA A 97 -11.48 -7.57 2.36
CA ALA A 97 -11.15 -6.38 3.15
C ALA A 97 -10.29 -6.80 4.36
N TRP A 98 -9.12 -6.20 4.50
CA TRP A 98 -8.25 -6.42 5.65
C TRP A 98 -8.24 -5.17 6.52
N PHE A 99 -8.40 -5.40 7.82
CA PHE A 99 -8.21 -4.39 8.86
C PHE A 99 -7.03 -4.86 9.70
N MET A 100 -5.89 -4.20 9.56
CA MET A 100 -4.73 -4.45 10.42
C MET A 100 -4.58 -3.31 11.40
N LYS A 101 -4.47 -3.67 12.67
CA LYS A 101 -4.00 -2.79 13.72
C LYS A 101 -2.47 -2.83 13.72
N PRO A 102 -1.76 -1.71 13.92
CA PRO A 102 -0.30 -1.71 14.08
C PRO A 102 0.09 -2.72 15.16
N ARG A 103 1.15 -3.51 14.90
CA ARG A 103 1.74 -4.36 15.94
C ARG A 103 2.35 -3.43 17.00
N GLY A 104 1.88 -3.57 18.24
CA GLY A 104 2.45 -2.88 19.40
C GLY A 104 3.77 -3.49 19.86
#